data_AF-A0A7S3ZH58-F1
#
_entry.id   AF-A0A7S3ZH58-F1
#
_cell.length_a   1.000
_cell.length_b   1.000
_cell.length_c   1.000
_cell.angle_alpha   90.00
_cell.angle_beta   90.00
_cell.angle_gamma   90.00
#
_symmetry.space_group_name_H-M   'P 1'
#
loop_
_entity.id
_entity.type
_entity.pdbx_description
1 polymer ?
#
loop_
_entity_poly.entity_id
_entity_poly.type
_entity_poly.pdbx_seq_one_letter_code
_entity_poly.pdbx_strand_id
1 'polypeptide(L)'
;SLYVTDFANNRIRKIEPPVIPGFPWEVTTVAYGGRFVGEWDMRWHRLAPGMTFRPEFHMPRGIAVNKTTGLIYWSSPYRHDITQLTNQGDISFRTGTGEVQYDEDGEMYYN
;
A
#
# COMPACT_ATOMS: atom_id res chain seq x y z
N SER A 1 -17.94 3.16 -4.43
CA SER A 1 -16.66 2.46 -4.59
C SER A 1 -16.25 1.74 -3.33
N LEU A 2 -15.79 0.50 -3.50
CA LEU A 2 -15.05 -0.26 -2.49
C LEU A 2 -13.57 -0.24 -2.86
N TYR A 3 -12.69 -0.02 -1.90
CA TYR A 3 -11.25 -0.04 -2.12
C TYR A 3 -10.61 -1.21 -1.37
N VAL A 4 -9.69 -1.91 -2.03
CA VAL A 4 -9.04 -3.11 -1.50
C VAL A 4 -7.53 -3.00 -1.65
N THR A 5 -6.82 -3.30 -0.58
CA THR A 5 -5.38 -3.51 -0.56
C THR A 5 -5.07 -4.94 -0.95
N ASP A 6 -4.69 -5.13 -2.20
CA ASP A 6 -4.35 -6.43 -2.76
C ASP A 6 -2.88 -6.72 -2.43
N PHE A 7 -2.63 -7.00 -1.14
CA PHE A 7 -1.31 -7.02 -0.49
C PHE A 7 -0.25 -7.81 -1.28
N ALA A 8 -0.55 -9.07 -1.57
CA ALA A 8 0.36 -9.96 -2.27
C ALA A 8 0.46 -9.68 -3.78
N ASN A 9 -0.46 -8.86 -4.31
CA ASN A 9 -0.39 -8.35 -5.68
C ASN A 9 0.05 -6.88 -5.74
N ASN A 10 0.49 -6.28 -4.62
CA ASN A 10 1.12 -4.95 -4.54
C ASN A 10 0.31 -3.89 -5.28
N ARG A 11 -1.00 -3.93 -5.09
CA ARG A 11 -1.97 -3.08 -5.80
C ARG A 11 -2.99 -2.52 -4.84
N ILE A 12 -3.42 -1.30 -5.12
CA ILE A 12 -4.67 -0.76 -4.60
C ILE A 12 -5.72 -0.91 -5.68
N ARG A 13 -6.82 -1.60 -5.35
CA ARG A 13 -7.92 -1.91 -6.27
C ARG A 13 -9.12 -1.06 -5.91
N LYS A 14 -9.79 -0.52 -6.93
CA LYS A 14 -11.11 0.10 -6.82
C LYS A 14 -12.12 -0.84 -7.46
N ILE A 15 -13.18 -1.15 -6.70
CA ILE A 15 -14.26 -2.04 -7.12
C ILE A 15 -15.54 -1.20 -7.15
N GLU A 16 -16.20 -1.18 -8.29
CA GLU A 16 -17.46 -0.45 -8.49
C GLU A 16 -18.61 -1.45 -8.69
N PRO A 17 -19.77 -1.24 -8.04
CA PRO A 17 -20.95 -2.04 -8.29
C PRO A 17 -21.41 -1.86 -9.75
N PRO A 18 -21.95 -2.91 -10.38
CA PRO A 18 -22.52 -2.77 -11.70
C PRO A 18 -23.72 -1.80 -11.67
N VAL A 19 -23.90 -1.02 -12.74
CA VAL A 19 -25.09 -0.18 -12.91
C VAL A 19 -26.36 -1.02 -13.05
N ILE A 20 -26.23 -2.19 -13.68
CA ILE A 20 -27.34 -3.14 -13.88
C ILE A 20 -27.20 -4.29 -12.87
N PRO A 21 -28.19 -4.55 -12.01
CA PRO A 21 -28.16 -5.69 -11.09
C PRO A 21 -27.92 -7.02 -11.83
N GLY A 22 -27.01 -7.85 -11.30
CA GLY A 22 -26.65 -9.15 -11.89
C GLY A 22 -25.49 -9.11 -12.89
N PHE A 23 -25.01 -7.92 -13.29
CA PHE A 23 -23.77 -7.78 -14.05
C PHE A 23 -22.53 -7.91 -13.16
N PRO A 24 -21.34 -8.20 -13.72
CA PRO A 24 -20.11 -8.26 -12.92
C PRO A 24 -19.70 -6.88 -12.38
N TRP A 25 -19.04 -6.90 -11.22
CA TRP A 25 -18.41 -5.70 -10.66
C TRP A 25 -17.18 -5.31 -11.48
N GLU A 26 -16.96 -4.01 -11.66
CA GLU A 26 -15.78 -3.51 -12.34
C GLU A 26 -14.62 -3.39 -11.35
N VAL A 27 -13.43 -3.87 -11.73
CA VAL A 27 -12.22 -3.74 -10.91
C VAL A 27 -11.14 -2.99 -11.68
N THR A 28 -10.73 -1.84 -11.15
CA THR A 28 -9.61 -1.05 -11.67
C THR A 28 -8.45 -1.04 -10.68
N THR A 29 -7.24 -0.79 -11.17
CA THR A 29 -6.06 -0.58 -10.34
C THR A 29 -5.81 0.91 -10.24
N VAL A 30 -5.83 1.46 -9.02
CA VAL A 30 -5.73 2.93 -8.80
C VAL A 30 -4.38 3.37 -8.28
N ALA A 31 -3.61 2.45 -7.69
CA ALA A 31 -2.23 2.69 -7.31
C ALA A 31 -1.45 1.39 -7.39
N TYR A 32 -0.21 1.50 -7.89
CA TYR A 32 0.75 0.42 -8.11
C TYR A 32 0.23 -0.66 -9.06
N GLY A 33 0.92 -0.89 -10.19
CA GLY A 33 0.47 -1.79 -11.25
C GLY A 33 1.48 -2.86 -11.67
N GLY A 34 2.65 -2.88 -11.02
CA GLY A 34 3.74 -3.78 -11.36
C GLY A 34 3.35 -5.25 -11.25
N ARG A 35 3.87 -6.08 -12.15
CA ARG A 35 3.86 -7.53 -12.02
C ARG A 35 4.89 -7.90 -10.96
N PHE A 36 4.53 -8.76 -10.01
CA PHE A 36 5.54 -9.44 -9.19
C PHE A 36 6.46 -10.22 -10.13
N VAL A 37 7.73 -9.83 -10.19
CA VAL A 37 8.79 -10.59 -10.85
C VAL A 37 9.79 -10.96 -9.76
N GLY A 38 9.44 -11.95 -8.96
CA GLY A 38 10.28 -12.41 -7.87
C GLY A 38 9.69 -13.67 -7.26
N GLU A 39 10.44 -14.77 -7.35
CA GLU A 39 10.23 -15.96 -6.54
C GLU A 39 10.21 -15.53 -5.07
N TRP A 40 9.12 -15.85 -4.37
CA TRP A 40 8.95 -15.47 -2.98
C TRP A 40 10.03 -16.14 -2.12
N ASP A 41 10.92 -15.33 -1.54
CA ASP A 41 11.36 -15.59 -0.18
C ASP A 41 10.46 -14.79 0.79
N MET A 42 9.23 -15.29 0.95
CA MET A 42 8.30 -14.87 2.02
C MET A 42 8.62 -15.54 3.36
N ARG A 43 9.83 -16.09 3.54
CA ARG A 43 10.28 -16.49 4.87
C ARG A 43 10.51 -15.20 5.64
N TRP A 44 9.45 -14.65 6.23
CA TRP A 44 9.45 -13.61 7.27
C TRP A 44 10.86 -13.10 7.53
N HIS A 45 11.36 -12.20 6.66
CA HIS A 45 12.80 -11.93 6.56
C HIS A 45 13.23 -11.42 7.92
N ARG A 46 13.86 -12.32 8.68
CA ARG A 46 14.89 -11.99 9.64
C ARG A 46 15.79 -11.05 8.88
N LEU A 47 15.68 -9.76 9.20
CA LEU A 47 16.46 -8.69 8.62
C LEU A 47 17.92 -9.10 8.71
N ALA A 48 18.45 -9.70 7.65
CA ALA A 48 19.87 -9.88 7.54
C ALA A 48 20.42 -8.46 7.35
N PRO A 49 21.36 -8.01 8.20
CA PRO A 49 21.95 -6.69 8.05
C PRO A 49 22.46 -6.52 6.61
N GLY A 50 21.98 -5.48 5.91
CA GLY A 50 22.41 -5.16 4.55
C GLY A 50 21.49 -5.62 3.41
N MET A 51 20.31 -6.21 3.67
CA MET A 51 19.31 -6.38 2.61
C MET A 51 18.64 -5.04 2.28
N THR A 52 18.88 -4.52 1.08
CA THR A 52 18.20 -3.33 0.58
C THR A 52 16.82 -3.71 0.06
N PHE A 53 15.76 -3.25 0.73
CA PHE A 53 14.40 -3.40 0.21
C PHE A 53 14.31 -2.73 -1.16
N ARG A 54 13.75 -3.44 -2.15
CA ARG A 54 13.50 -2.78 -3.44
C ARG A 54 12.36 -1.77 -3.25
N PRO A 55 12.54 -0.50 -3.65
CA PRO A 55 11.56 0.57 -3.43
C PRO A 55 10.22 0.35 -4.15
N GLU A 56 10.15 -0.65 -5.03
CA GLU A 56 8.96 -1.08 -5.79
C GLU A 56 7.98 -1.94 -4.96
N PHE A 57 8.39 -2.43 -3.79
CA PHE A 57 7.54 -3.24 -2.90
C PHE A 57 6.81 -2.35 -1.89
N HIS A 58 5.53 -2.09 -2.14
CA HIS A 58 4.67 -1.27 -1.29
C HIS A 58 3.79 -2.11 -0.35
N MET A 59 3.41 -3.34 -0.75
CA MET A 59 2.71 -4.35 0.06
C MET A 59 1.64 -3.73 0.99
N PRO A 60 0.65 -3.03 0.42
CA PRO A 60 -0.27 -2.21 1.19
C PRO A 60 -1.13 -3.08 2.11
N ARG A 61 -1.40 -2.62 3.33
CA ARG A 61 -2.25 -3.34 4.29
C ARG A 61 -3.50 -2.57 4.67
N GLY A 62 -3.38 -1.54 5.50
CA GLY A 62 -4.52 -0.73 5.94
C GLY A 62 -4.92 0.26 4.86
N ILE A 63 -6.22 0.52 4.70
CA ILE A 63 -6.74 1.54 3.77
C ILE A 63 -7.88 2.32 4.42
N ALA A 64 -7.88 3.63 4.19
CA ALA A 64 -8.93 4.55 4.61
C ALA A 64 -9.27 5.50 3.47
N VAL A 65 -10.55 5.87 3.38
CA VAL A 65 -11.06 6.77 2.35
C VAL A 65 -11.79 7.92 3.01
N ASN A 66 -11.36 9.14 2.75
CA ASN A 66 -12.10 10.33 3.14
C ASN A 66 -13.29 10.49 2.19
N LYS A 67 -14.50 10.25 2.66
CA LYS A 67 -15.71 10.30 1.83
C LYS A 67 -16.06 11.71 1.32
N THR A 68 -15.64 12.74 2.04
CA THR A 68 -15.94 14.15 1.69
C THR A 68 -14.99 14.66 0.61
N THR A 69 -13.69 14.36 0.75
CA THR A 69 -12.67 14.85 -0.19
C THR A 69 -12.34 13.84 -1.29
N GLY A 70 -12.65 12.56 -1.09
CA GLY A 70 -12.29 11.43 -1.95
C GLY A 70 -10.88 10.88 -1.75
N LEU A 71 -10.06 11.52 -0.90
CA LEU A 71 -8.67 11.13 -0.68
C LEU A 71 -8.56 9.70 -0.13
N ILE A 72 -7.60 8.95 -0.67
CA ILE A 72 -7.34 7.55 -0.29
C ILE A 72 -6.00 7.49 0.42
N TYR A 73 -5.98 6.80 1.56
CA TYR A 73 -4.79 6.61 2.39
C TYR A 73 -4.54 5.13 2.59
N TRP A 74 -3.28 4.69 2.53
CA TRP A 74 -2.93 3.33 2.92
C TRP A 74 -1.61 3.28 3.67
N SER A 75 -1.45 2.25 4.50
CA SER A 75 -0.19 1.94 5.16
C SER A 75 0.63 0.94 4.35
N SER A 76 1.94 1.18 4.29
CA SER A 76 2.94 0.24 3.80
C SER A 76 3.82 -0.20 4.98
N PRO A 77 3.61 -1.40 5.55
CA PRO A 77 4.43 -1.88 6.65
C PRO A 77 5.88 -2.15 6.24
N TYR A 78 6.16 -2.33 4.94
CA TYR A 78 7.52 -2.52 4.43
C TYR A 78 8.26 -1.20 4.19
N ARG A 79 7.54 -0.12 3.89
CA ARG A 79 8.12 1.21 3.78
C ARG A 79 7.98 2.04 5.05
N HIS A 80 7.38 1.49 6.10
CA HIS A 80 7.10 2.21 7.34
C HIS A 80 6.44 3.57 7.10
N ASP A 81 5.52 3.63 6.14
CA ASP A 81 4.87 4.88 5.73
C ASP A 81 3.35 4.76 5.57
N ILE A 82 2.70 5.91 5.60
CA ILE A 82 1.33 6.14 5.14
C ILE A 82 1.42 6.97 3.86
N THR A 83 0.82 6.50 2.78
CA THR A 83 0.75 7.20 1.50
C THR A 83 -0.67 7.69 1.22
N GLN A 84 -0.79 8.92 0.71
CA GLN A 84 -2.03 9.55 0.27
C GLN A 84 -2.09 9.61 -1.26
N LEU A 85 -3.24 9.26 -1.82
CA LEU A 85 -3.58 9.40 -3.25
C LEU A 85 -4.75 10.38 -3.41
N THR A 86 -4.63 11.28 -4.38
CA THR A 86 -5.68 12.21 -4.77
C THR A 86 -6.73 11.54 -5.66
N ASN A 87 -7.86 12.20 -5.86
CA ASN A 87 -8.91 11.71 -6.75
C ASN A 87 -8.48 11.73 -8.22
N GLN A 88 -7.41 12.47 -8.54
CA GLN A 88 -6.79 12.53 -9.86
C GLN A 88 -5.82 11.37 -10.11
N GLY A 89 -5.55 10.54 -9.10
CA GLY A 89 -4.62 9.42 -9.20
C GLY A 89 -3.17 9.79 -8.90
N ASP A 90 -2.92 10.96 -8.34
CA ASP A 90 -1.57 11.42 -7.98
C ASP A 90 -1.25 11.10 -6.52
N ILE A 91 -0.01 10.68 -6.25
CA ILE A 91 0.48 10.59 -4.87
C ILE A 91 0.76 12.02 -4.39
N SER A 92 -0.04 12.50 -3.43
CA SER A 92 0.10 13.88 -2.93
C SER A 92 0.91 13.99 -1.65
N PHE A 93 1.05 12.91 -0.89
CA PHE A 93 1.69 12.96 0.42
C PHE A 93 2.17 11.59 0.87
N ARG A 94 3.31 11.54 1.58
CA ARG A 94 3.80 10.38 2.33
C ARG A 94 4.30 10.85 3.69
N THR A 95 4.02 10.10 4.74
CA THR A 95 4.57 10.32 6.09
C THR A 95 5.01 8.99 6.70
N GLY A 96 6.03 9.01 7.53
CA GLY A 96 6.68 7.83 8.10
C GLY A 96 8.20 7.88 7.95
N THR A 97 8.91 7.16 8.82
CA THR A 97 10.38 7.23 8.94
C THR A 97 11.11 6.45 7.86
N GLY A 98 10.44 5.53 7.16
CA GLY A 98 11.10 4.68 6.15
C GLY A 98 11.97 3.56 6.71
N GLU A 99 12.18 3.52 8.04
CA GLU A 99 13.12 2.61 8.70
C GLU A 99 12.41 1.69 9.70
N VAL A 100 12.79 0.41 9.71
CA VAL A 100 12.38 -0.53 10.75
C VAL A 100 13.04 -0.08 12.06
N GLN A 101 12.37 -0.26 13.20
CA GLN A 101 12.90 0.01 14.55
C GLN A 101 12.94 1.48 14.97
N TYR A 102 12.12 2.36 14.40
CA TYR A 102 11.91 3.68 14.98
C TYR A 102 10.47 3.82 15.50
N ASP A 103 10.30 4.48 16.64
CA ASP A 103 8.97 4.85 17.15
C ASP A 103 8.37 6.06 16.40
N GLU A 104 7.17 6.48 16.80
CA GLU A 104 6.45 7.61 16.19
C GLU A 104 7.18 8.95 16.36
N ASP A 105 8.15 9.01 17.27
CA ASP A 105 8.99 10.18 17.57
C ASP A 105 10.34 10.16 16.83
N GLY A 106 10.64 9.07 16.12
CA GLY A 106 11.88 8.93 15.34
C GLY A 106 13.08 8.45 16.17
N GLU A 107 12.86 7.76 17.28
CA GLU A 107 13.92 7.14 18.10
C GLU A 107 14.09 5.65 17.80
N MET A 108 15.35 5.20 17.68
CA MET A 108 15.70 3.79 17.47
C MET A 108 15.33 2.93 18.68
N TYR A 109 14.63 1.80 18.46
CA TYR A 109 14.56 0.70 19.41
C TYR A 109 15.92 0.00 19.46
N TYR A 110 16.75 0.34 20.45
CA TYR A 110 17.91 -0.46 20.80
C TYR A 110 17.44 -1.82 21.37
N ASN A 111 17.80 -2.91 20.69
CA ASN A 111 17.77 -4.26 21.27
C ASN A 111 19.03 -4.52 22.10
#